data_AF-A0A1H1TFE8-F1
#
_entry.id   AF-A0A1H1TFE8-F1
#
_cell.length_a   1.000
_cell.length_b   1.000
_cell.length_c   1.000
_cell.angle_alpha   90.00
_cell.angle_beta   90.00
_cell.angle_gamma   90.00
#
_symmetry.space_group_name_H-M   'P 1'
#
loop_
_entity.id
_entity.type
_entity.pdbx_description
1 polymer ?
#
loop_
_entity_poly.entity_id
_entity_poly.type
_entity_poly.pdbx_seq_one_letter_code
_entity_poly.pdbx_strand_id
1 'polypeptide(L)'
;MNSSLVRFFSAFTLCTLSIGTPVASAQSLAPLVVSTEERCAFNRVDDESLPLALENCTAAAESGDMQAQFEMGELYYHGERTERDLQQALKWYEQASVQGHPDAQYRLGLMHIEGEGVERNLPQAYIILKMAAVNGQDAAMDATDRLTEQMSDEEVAAATQVLGTLFRNYLRHIRDEQLRQLQGGADEAEPAAQ
;
A
#
# COMPACT_ATOMS: atom_id res chain seq x y z
N MET A 1 50.30 29.07 84.35
CA MET A 1 49.17 28.29 84.91
C MET A 1 48.49 27.59 83.76
N ASN A 2 48.38 26.26 83.88
CA ASN A 2 47.71 25.26 83.03
C ASN A 2 48.19 25.12 81.57
N SER A 3 48.85 24.02 81.17
CA SER A 3 48.33 22.62 81.04
C SER A 3 47.20 22.59 79.99
N SER A 4 47.19 21.78 78.92
CA SER A 4 47.85 20.51 78.64
C SER A 4 47.50 20.04 77.22
N LEU A 5 48.44 19.32 76.59
CA LEU A 5 48.28 18.06 75.82
C LEU A 5 47.53 18.07 74.46
N VAL A 6 48.23 17.75 73.35
CA VAL A 6 48.33 16.44 72.63
C VAL A 6 47.49 16.46 71.33
N ARG A 7 48.10 16.68 70.16
CA ARG A 7 48.61 15.70 69.15
C ARG A 7 47.59 14.62 68.75
N PHE A 8 47.22 14.53 67.46
CA PHE A 8 47.27 13.29 66.66
C PHE A 8 47.12 13.58 65.15
N PHE A 9 47.97 12.91 64.36
CA PHE A 9 48.00 12.81 62.90
C PHE A 9 46.77 12.03 62.36
N SER A 10 46.33 12.28 61.12
CA SER A 10 46.39 11.29 60.01
C SER A 10 45.72 11.79 58.72
N ALA A 11 46.22 11.23 57.62
CA ALA A 11 46.02 11.52 56.21
C ALA A 11 44.72 10.95 55.59
N PHE A 12 44.63 11.07 54.25
CA PHE A 12 43.69 10.51 53.24
C PHE A 12 42.70 11.55 52.69
N THR A 13 42.39 11.69 51.39
CA THR A 13 42.83 11.07 50.13
C THR A 13 42.28 11.93 48.99
N LEU A 14 43.09 12.17 47.95
CA LEU A 14 42.64 12.76 46.69
C LEU A 14 41.66 11.81 46.00
N CYS A 15 40.38 12.18 45.93
CA CYS A 15 39.37 11.45 45.16
C CYS A 15 39.08 12.22 43.87
N THR A 16 39.62 11.74 42.76
CA THR A 16 39.34 12.22 41.41
C THR A 16 37.94 11.75 40.99
N LEU A 17 36.94 12.63 41.06
CA LEU A 17 35.64 12.38 40.45
C LEU A 17 35.73 12.65 38.95
N SER A 18 35.93 11.56 38.20
CA SER A 18 35.65 11.50 36.77
C SER A 18 34.15 11.69 36.57
N ILE A 19 33.73 12.88 36.16
CA ILE A 19 32.36 13.13 35.73
C ILE A 19 32.24 12.52 34.33
N GLY A 20 31.85 11.23 34.29
CA GLY A 20 31.32 10.64 33.08
C GLY A 20 30.03 11.37 32.71
N THR A 21 30.03 12.07 31.59
CA THR A 21 28.81 12.59 30.99
C THR A 21 27.99 11.41 30.46
N PRO A 22 26.73 11.23 30.88
CA PRO A 22 25.85 10.29 30.21
C PRO A 22 25.44 10.93 28.88
N VAL A 23 25.93 10.38 27.77
CA VAL A 23 25.34 10.66 26.47
C VAL A 23 24.03 9.87 26.42
N ALA A 24 22.93 10.55 26.70
CA ALA A 24 21.59 10.06 26.47
C ALA A 24 21.00 10.74 25.23
N SER A 25 20.23 9.94 24.49
CA SER A 25 19.44 10.26 23.28
C SER A 25 20.25 10.39 21.99
N ALA A 26 19.77 9.93 20.84
CA ALA A 26 18.64 9.10 20.48
C ALA A 26 18.86 8.78 18.99
N GLN A 27 18.96 7.51 18.64
CA GLN A 27 18.62 7.08 17.28
C GLN A 27 17.58 5.97 17.44
N SER A 28 16.37 6.40 17.76
CA SER A 28 15.21 5.73 17.22
C SER A 28 15.36 5.85 15.71
N LEU A 29 15.92 4.82 15.08
CA LEU A 29 15.74 4.59 13.65
C LEU A 29 14.27 4.20 13.49
N ALA A 30 13.37 5.17 13.65
CA ALA A 30 12.15 5.11 12.88
C ALA A 30 12.64 4.99 11.43
N PRO A 31 12.33 3.90 10.72
CA PRO A 31 12.70 3.81 9.32
C PRO A 31 12.20 5.09 8.66
N LEU A 32 13.10 5.78 7.93
CA LEU A 32 12.70 6.89 7.07
C LEU A 32 11.40 6.46 6.40
N VAL A 33 10.34 7.25 6.55
CA VAL A 33 9.07 6.98 5.87
C VAL A 33 9.31 7.25 4.41
N VAL A 34 9.97 6.30 3.76
CA VAL A 34 10.20 6.27 2.33
C VAL A 34 8.84 5.96 1.73
N SER A 35 8.36 6.88 0.91
CA SER A 35 7.10 6.70 0.17
C SER A 35 7.18 5.41 -0.65
N THR A 36 6.03 4.83 -0.96
CA THR A 36 5.97 3.61 -1.78
C THR A 36 6.55 3.86 -3.18
N GLU A 37 6.33 5.05 -3.73
CA GLU A 37 7.00 5.53 -4.96
C GLU A 37 8.53 5.44 -4.84
N GLU A 38 9.11 5.87 -3.72
CA GLU A 38 10.56 5.79 -3.51
C GLU A 38 11.04 4.35 -3.28
N ARG A 39 10.22 3.48 -2.70
CA ARG A 39 10.53 2.04 -2.51
C ARG A 39 10.57 1.27 -3.83
N CYS A 40 9.83 1.72 -4.83
CA CYS A 40 9.70 1.08 -6.14
C CYS A 40 10.30 1.92 -7.29
N ALA A 41 11.15 2.92 -7.00
CA ALA A 41 11.75 3.81 -7.99
C ALA A 41 12.88 3.15 -8.81
N PHE A 42 12.57 2.09 -9.56
CA PHE A 42 13.56 1.31 -10.31
C PHE A 42 14.38 2.18 -11.27
N ASN A 43 13.78 3.18 -11.92
CA ASN A 43 14.49 4.03 -12.88
C ASN A 43 15.45 5.05 -12.24
N ARG A 44 15.46 5.18 -10.90
CA ARG A 44 16.34 6.10 -10.17
C ARG A 44 17.53 5.40 -9.50
N VAL A 45 17.60 4.07 -9.56
CA VAL A 45 18.67 3.28 -8.92
C VAL A 45 19.68 2.76 -9.95
N ASP A 46 20.97 2.79 -9.58
CA ASP A 46 22.03 2.15 -10.34
C ASP A 46 21.90 0.61 -10.35
N ASP A 47 22.70 -0.05 -11.19
CA ASP A 47 22.64 -1.51 -11.36
C ASP A 47 23.10 -2.28 -10.12
N GLU A 48 23.95 -1.67 -9.28
CA GLU A 48 24.39 -2.28 -8.02
C GLU A 48 23.27 -2.28 -6.97
N SER A 49 22.43 -1.25 -6.97
CA SER A 49 21.33 -1.07 -6.02
C SER A 49 20.00 -1.68 -6.50
N LEU A 50 19.88 -2.02 -7.78
CA LEU A 50 18.66 -2.60 -8.36
C LEU A 50 18.14 -3.84 -7.63
N PRO A 51 18.96 -4.84 -7.24
CA PRO A 51 18.47 -6.03 -6.55
C PRO A 51 17.78 -5.70 -5.23
N LEU A 52 18.33 -4.76 -4.46
CA LEU A 52 17.75 -4.31 -3.20
C LEU A 52 16.43 -3.55 -3.42
N ALA A 53 16.35 -2.73 -4.48
CA ALA A 53 15.11 -2.04 -4.84
C ALA A 53 14.00 -3.04 -5.22
N LEU A 54 14.34 -4.08 -5.99
CA LEU A 54 13.41 -5.15 -6.34
C LEU A 54 12.93 -5.92 -5.12
N GLU A 55 13.83 -6.29 -4.20
CA GLU A 55 13.49 -6.97 -2.95
C GLU A 55 12.52 -6.14 -2.11
N ASN A 56 12.83 -4.86 -1.89
CA ASN A 56 11.99 -3.96 -1.09
C ASN A 56 10.61 -3.73 -1.70
N CYS A 57 10.53 -3.49 -3.02
CA CYS A 57 9.26 -3.29 -3.70
C CYS A 57 8.42 -4.58 -3.71
N THR A 58 9.05 -5.74 -3.94
CA THR A 58 8.37 -7.05 -3.89
C THR A 58 7.79 -7.30 -2.50
N ALA A 59 8.57 -7.07 -1.44
CA ALA A 59 8.08 -7.21 -0.07
C ALA A 59 6.89 -6.29 0.23
N ALA A 60 6.92 -5.04 -0.26
CA ALA A 60 5.79 -4.11 -0.13
C ALA A 60 4.55 -4.62 -0.89
N ALA A 61 4.71 -5.07 -2.13
CA ALA A 61 3.62 -5.59 -2.96
C ALA A 61 2.99 -6.85 -2.35
N GLU A 62 3.82 -7.77 -1.85
CA GLU A 62 3.39 -8.98 -1.14
C GLU A 62 2.69 -8.69 0.19
N SER A 63 3.03 -7.57 0.85
CA SER A 63 2.34 -7.09 2.05
C SER A 63 0.98 -6.44 1.77
N GLY A 64 0.58 -6.35 0.50
CA GLY A 64 -0.72 -5.81 0.09
C GLY A 64 -0.68 -4.34 -0.34
N ASP A 65 0.49 -3.72 -0.45
CA ASP A 65 0.59 -2.33 -0.89
C ASP A 65 0.18 -2.19 -2.36
N MET A 66 -0.98 -1.57 -2.62
CA MET A 66 -1.55 -1.50 -3.96
C MET A 66 -0.69 -0.67 -4.94
N GLN A 67 0.05 0.33 -4.45
CA GLN A 67 0.96 1.12 -5.30
C GLN A 67 2.15 0.24 -5.69
N ALA A 68 2.77 -0.46 -4.73
CA ALA A 68 3.87 -1.36 -5.04
C ALA A 68 3.44 -2.50 -5.99
N GLN A 69 2.23 -3.04 -5.83
CA GLN A 69 1.67 -4.00 -6.78
C GLN A 69 1.54 -3.38 -8.18
N PHE A 70 1.04 -2.16 -8.31
CA PHE A 70 0.98 -1.47 -9.61
C PHE A 70 2.37 -1.27 -10.23
N GLU A 71 3.36 -0.81 -9.46
CA GLU A 71 4.73 -0.61 -9.93
C GLU A 71 5.40 -1.92 -10.37
N MET A 72 5.17 -3.02 -9.65
CA MET A 72 5.62 -4.36 -10.06
C MET A 72 4.95 -4.78 -11.38
N GLY A 73 3.68 -4.42 -11.56
CA GLY A 73 2.97 -4.60 -12.84
C GLY A 73 3.65 -3.86 -13.99
N GLU A 74 3.93 -2.56 -13.83
CA GLU A 74 4.62 -1.76 -14.86
C GLU A 74 6.02 -2.29 -15.16
N LEU A 75 6.77 -2.69 -14.14
CA LEU A 75 8.11 -3.27 -14.27
C LEU A 75 8.10 -4.47 -15.23
N TYR A 76 7.20 -5.45 -15.00
CA TYR A 76 7.10 -6.63 -15.85
C TYR A 76 6.44 -6.35 -17.21
N TYR A 77 5.55 -5.37 -17.29
CA TYR A 77 4.87 -5.02 -18.53
C TYR A 77 5.84 -4.42 -19.56
N HIS A 78 6.71 -3.49 -19.13
CA HIS A 78 7.68 -2.84 -20.01
C HIS A 78 9.00 -3.61 -20.14
N GLY A 79 9.45 -4.28 -19.08
CA GLY A 79 10.72 -5.03 -19.08
C GLY A 79 11.98 -4.15 -19.18
N GLU A 80 11.96 -2.93 -18.64
CA GLU A 80 13.10 -2.00 -18.73
C GLU A 80 14.25 -2.36 -17.77
N ARG A 81 13.94 -2.95 -16.61
CA ARG A 81 14.89 -3.39 -15.57
C ARG A 81 14.77 -4.88 -15.21
N THR A 82 13.93 -5.61 -15.94
CA THR A 82 13.68 -7.05 -15.84
C THR A 82 13.32 -7.60 -17.21
N GLU A 83 13.27 -8.91 -17.40
CA GLU A 83 12.64 -9.49 -18.59
C GLU A 83 11.14 -9.18 -18.61
N ARG A 84 10.62 -8.77 -19.77
CA ARG A 84 9.18 -8.51 -19.96
C ARG A 84 8.39 -9.80 -19.78
N ASP A 85 7.41 -9.76 -18.87
CA ASP A 85 6.53 -10.90 -18.55
C ASP A 85 5.10 -10.41 -18.32
N LEU A 86 4.26 -10.56 -19.35
CA LEU A 86 2.87 -10.11 -19.29
C LEU A 86 2.00 -10.91 -18.32
N GLN A 87 2.36 -12.16 -17.99
CA GLN A 87 1.62 -12.96 -17.01
C GLN A 87 1.87 -12.45 -15.59
N GLN A 88 3.11 -12.09 -15.27
CA GLN A 88 3.43 -11.45 -14.00
C GLN A 88 2.79 -10.06 -13.91
N ALA A 89 2.86 -9.27 -14.97
CA ALA A 89 2.20 -7.96 -15.01
C ALA A 89 0.70 -8.08 -14.75
N LEU A 90 0.02 -9.01 -15.43
CA LEU A 90 -1.40 -9.28 -15.25
C LEU A 90 -1.74 -9.58 -13.79
N LYS A 91 -0.99 -10.50 -13.16
CA LYS A 91 -1.20 -10.90 -11.77
C LYS A 91 -1.08 -9.72 -10.80
N TRP A 92 -0.06 -8.89 -10.97
CA TRP A 92 0.14 -7.72 -10.10
C TRP A 92 -0.93 -6.65 -10.31
N TYR A 93 -1.32 -6.38 -11.56
CA TYR A 93 -2.43 -5.47 -11.84
C TYR A 93 -3.76 -5.99 -11.30
N GLU A 94 -4.05 -7.28 -11.38
CA GLU A 94 -5.25 -7.88 -10.78
C GLU A 94 -5.30 -7.64 -9.27
N GLN A 95 -4.19 -7.82 -8.56
CA GLN A 95 -4.11 -7.58 -7.12
C GLN A 95 -4.36 -6.12 -6.77
N ALA A 96 -3.69 -5.19 -7.44
CA ALA A 96 -3.90 -3.75 -7.22
C ALA A 96 -5.31 -3.30 -7.62
N SER A 97 -5.86 -3.88 -8.69
CA SER A 97 -7.19 -3.60 -9.24
C SER A 97 -8.31 -3.98 -8.26
N VAL A 98 -8.20 -5.14 -7.61
CA VAL A 98 -9.15 -5.59 -6.57
C VAL A 98 -9.18 -4.62 -5.37
N GLN A 99 -8.05 -3.97 -5.07
CA GLN A 99 -7.94 -2.98 -4.01
C GLN A 99 -8.45 -1.58 -4.42
N GLY A 100 -8.81 -1.38 -5.69
CA GLY A 100 -9.32 -0.11 -6.18
C GLY A 100 -8.25 0.82 -6.76
N HIS A 101 -7.02 0.35 -7.02
CA HIS A 101 -6.00 1.20 -7.62
C HIS A 101 -6.40 1.64 -9.04
N PRO A 102 -6.60 2.94 -9.30
CA PRO A 102 -7.21 3.42 -10.53
C PRO A 102 -6.36 3.13 -11.78
N ASP A 103 -5.03 3.33 -11.71
CA ASP A 103 -4.16 3.06 -12.86
C ASP A 103 -3.98 1.57 -13.16
N ALA A 104 -3.90 0.71 -12.13
CA ALA A 104 -3.89 -0.73 -12.31
C ALA A 104 -5.20 -1.24 -12.95
N GLN A 105 -6.35 -0.72 -12.53
CA GLN A 105 -7.64 -1.02 -13.17
C GLN A 105 -7.62 -0.58 -14.64
N TYR A 106 -7.11 0.62 -14.93
CA TYR A 106 -7.01 1.10 -16.31
C TYR A 106 -6.11 0.21 -17.18
N ARG A 107 -4.90 -0.12 -16.72
CA ARG A 107 -3.98 -1.03 -17.41
C ARG A 107 -4.60 -2.40 -17.65
N LEU A 108 -5.20 -2.99 -16.62
CA LEU A 108 -5.86 -4.30 -16.73
C LEU A 108 -7.03 -4.26 -17.72
N GLY A 109 -7.80 -3.17 -17.72
CA GLY A 109 -8.86 -2.93 -18.69
C GLY A 109 -8.33 -2.90 -20.13
N LEU A 110 -7.25 -2.17 -20.38
CA LEU A 110 -6.59 -2.12 -21.69
C LEU A 110 -6.05 -3.49 -22.13
N MET A 111 -5.42 -4.24 -21.22
CA MET A 111 -4.93 -5.60 -21.52
C MET A 111 -6.07 -6.52 -21.99
N HIS A 112 -7.26 -6.44 -21.38
CA HIS A 112 -8.43 -7.19 -21.84
C HIS A 112 -9.03 -6.68 -23.14
N ILE A 113 -8.90 -5.38 -23.47
CA ILE A 113 -9.28 -4.86 -24.79
C ILE A 113 -8.35 -5.44 -25.85
N GLU A 114 -7.04 -5.36 -25.63
CA GLU A 114 -6.04 -5.71 -26.63
C GLU A 114 -5.77 -7.22 -26.70
N GLY A 115 -6.16 -7.98 -25.68
CA GLY A 115 -5.79 -9.38 -25.53
C GLY A 115 -4.30 -9.54 -25.24
N GLU A 116 -3.69 -8.56 -24.57
CA GLU A 116 -2.26 -8.55 -24.28
C GLU A 116 -1.98 -9.33 -23.00
N GLY A 117 -1.34 -10.49 -23.11
CA GLY A 117 -1.05 -11.33 -21.95
C GLY A 117 -2.29 -11.99 -21.32
N VAL A 118 -3.49 -11.71 -21.82
CA VAL A 118 -4.75 -12.27 -21.35
C VAL A 118 -5.69 -12.46 -22.53
N GLU A 119 -6.68 -13.36 -22.42
CA GLU A 119 -7.71 -13.49 -23.44
C GLU A 119 -8.52 -12.18 -23.55
N ARG A 120 -8.74 -11.73 -24.79
CA ARG A 120 -9.53 -10.52 -25.08
C ARG A 120 -10.95 -10.69 -24.55
N ASN A 121 -11.40 -9.76 -23.72
CA ASN A 121 -12.71 -9.80 -23.08
C ASN A 121 -13.26 -8.37 -22.87
N LEU A 122 -14.07 -7.90 -23.84
CA LEU A 122 -14.62 -6.53 -23.81
C LEU A 122 -15.62 -6.29 -22.67
N PRO A 123 -16.56 -7.21 -22.36
CA PRO A 123 -17.43 -7.02 -21.19
C PRO A 123 -16.66 -6.87 -19.88
N GLN A 124 -15.61 -7.66 -19.67
CA GLN A 124 -14.75 -7.55 -18.49
C GLN A 124 -13.96 -6.24 -18.48
N ALA A 125 -13.35 -5.86 -19.61
CA ALA A 125 -12.66 -4.59 -19.76
C ALA A 125 -13.57 -3.40 -19.44
N TYR A 126 -14.81 -3.41 -19.94
CA TYR A 126 -15.79 -2.35 -19.70
C TYR A 126 -16.08 -2.18 -18.21
N ILE A 127 -16.31 -3.28 -17.48
CA ILE A 127 -16.55 -3.24 -16.04
C ILE A 127 -15.34 -2.66 -15.30
N ILE A 128 -14.13 -3.15 -15.61
CA ILE A 128 -12.90 -2.70 -14.96
C ILE A 128 -12.63 -1.23 -15.24
N LEU A 129 -12.78 -0.76 -16.48
CA LEU A 129 -12.56 0.64 -16.84
C LEU A 129 -13.61 1.57 -16.22
N LYS A 130 -14.88 1.16 -16.11
CA LYS A 130 -15.87 1.93 -15.36
C LYS A 130 -15.51 2.03 -13.87
N MET A 131 -14.95 0.97 -13.27
CA MET A 131 -14.43 1.04 -11.90
C MET A 131 -13.22 2.00 -11.80
N ALA A 132 -12.30 1.96 -12.76
CA ALA A 132 -11.14 2.87 -12.83
C ALA A 132 -11.59 4.34 -12.85
N ALA A 133 -12.59 4.67 -13.67
CA ALA A 133 -13.16 6.02 -13.74
C ALA A 133 -13.77 6.46 -12.40
N VAL A 134 -14.50 5.58 -11.72
CA VAL A 134 -15.06 5.85 -10.38
C VAL A 134 -13.95 6.09 -9.35
N ASN A 135 -12.82 5.40 -9.48
CA ASN A 135 -11.66 5.52 -8.61
C ASN A 135 -10.69 6.64 -9.01
N GLY A 136 -11.03 7.47 -10.00
CA GLY A 136 -10.30 8.70 -10.33
C GLY A 136 -9.36 8.62 -11.54
N GLN A 137 -9.41 7.54 -12.34
CA GLN A 137 -8.72 7.52 -13.63
C GLN A 137 -9.61 8.10 -14.73
N ASP A 138 -9.48 9.40 -14.97
CA ASP A 138 -10.30 10.15 -15.94
C ASP A 138 -10.20 9.58 -17.37
N ALA A 139 -9.02 9.10 -17.79
CA ALA A 139 -8.82 8.52 -19.12
C ALA A 139 -9.63 7.23 -19.34
N ALA A 140 -10.12 6.60 -18.28
CA ALA A 140 -10.95 5.41 -18.36
C ALA A 140 -12.35 5.72 -18.92
N MET A 141 -12.87 6.94 -18.75
CA MET A 141 -14.16 7.32 -19.35
C MET A 141 -14.09 7.27 -20.88
N ASP A 142 -13.11 7.97 -21.46
CA ASP A 142 -12.86 7.97 -22.92
C ASP A 142 -12.62 6.55 -23.45
N ALA A 143 -11.89 5.71 -22.70
CA ALA A 143 -11.65 4.33 -23.08
C ALA A 143 -12.95 3.51 -23.11
N THR A 144 -13.85 3.70 -22.13
CA THR A 144 -15.16 3.02 -22.13
C THR A 144 -16.06 3.47 -23.28
N ASP A 145 -16.06 4.75 -23.62
CA ASP A 145 -16.89 5.27 -24.71
C ASP A 145 -16.47 4.65 -26.05
N ARG A 146 -15.16 4.61 -26.34
CA ARG A 146 -14.62 3.91 -27.52
C ARG A 146 -14.86 2.40 -27.50
N LEU A 147 -14.84 1.79 -26.32
CA LEU A 147 -15.07 0.36 -26.17
C LEU A 147 -16.53 -0.01 -26.51
N THR A 148 -17.49 0.84 -26.16
CA THR A 148 -18.91 0.58 -26.47
C THR A 148 -19.21 0.56 -27.98
N GLU A 149 -18.38 1.20 -28.81
CA GLU A 149 -18.48 1.11 -30.27
C GLU A 149 -18.14 -0.29 -30.82
N GLN A 150 -17.44 -1.11 -30.03
CA GLN A 150 -17.02 -2.47 -30.38
C GLN A 150 -17.88 -3.56 -29.73
N MET A 151 -18.83 -3.19 -28.86
CA MET A 151 -19.69 -4.11 -28.13
C MET A 151 -21.11 -4.05 -28.66
N SER A 152 -21.84 -5.15 -28.54
CA SER A 152 -23.29 -5.14 -28.77
C SER A 152 -24.03 -4.48 -27.60
N ASP A 153 -25.22 -3.93 -27.87
CA ASP A 153 -26.09 -3.36 -26.83
C ASP A 153 -26.38 -4.37 -25.70
N GLU A 154 -26.50 -5.66 -26.04
CA GLU A 154 -26.72 -6.75 -25.08
C GLU A 154 -25.52 -6.94 -24.14
N GLU A 155 -24.29 -6.92 -24.68
CA GLU A 155 -23.07 -7.02 -23.88
C GLU A 155 -22.90 -5.81 -22.95
N VAL A 156 -23.17 -4.60 -23.45
CA VAL A 156 -23.11 -3.37 -22.64
C VAL A 156 -24.16 -3.41 -21.53
N ALA A 157 -25.38 -3.85 -21.83
CA ALA A 157 -26.45 -3.98 -20.84
C ALA A 157 -26.09 -5.01 -19.75
N ALA A 158 -25.58 -6.19 -20.15
CA ALA A 158 -25.17 -7.23 -19.22
C ALA A 158 -24.03 -6.75 -18.30
N ALA A 159 -22.99 -6.12 -18.87
CA ALA A 159 -21.86 -5.58 -18.10
C ALA A 159 -22.31 -4.48 -17.11
N THR A 160 -23.20 -3.59 -17.55
CA THR A 160 -23.79 -2.54 -16.69
C THR A 160 -24.64 -3.13 -15.58
N GLN A 161 -25.38 -4.21 -15.84
CA GLN A 161 -26.15 -4.93 -14.81
C GLN A 161 -25.24 -5.58 -13.76
N VAL A 162 -24.11 -6.15 -14.17
CA VAL A 162 -23.08 -6.68 -13.25
C VAL A 162 -22.55 -5.55 -12.37
N LEU A 163 -22.15 -4.42 -12.96
CA LEU A 163 -21.65 -3.25 -12.21
C LEU A 163 -22.67 -2.75 -11.17
N GLY A 164 -23.94 -2.63 -11.56
CA GLY A 164 -25.01 -2.26 -10.63
C GLY A 164 -25.20 -3.26 -9.48
N THR A 165 -24.96 -4.55 -9.73
CA THR A 165 -25.02 -5.59 -8.69
C THR A 165 -23.85 -5.50 -7.72
N LEU A 166 -22.63 -5.31 -8.24
CA LEU A 166 -21.43 -5.09 -7.43
C LEU A 166 -21.60 -3.86 -6.53
N PHE A 167 -22.05 -2.74 -7.08
CA PHE A 167 -22.28 -1.52 -6.32
C PHE A 167 -23.32 -1.69 -5.20
N ARG A 168 -24.45 -2.37 -5.48
CA ARG A 168 -25.45 -2.69 -4.46
C ARG A 168 -24.90 -3.60 -3.37
N ASN A 169 -24.08 -4.58 -3.72
CA ASN A 169 -23.45 -5.48 -2.75
C ASN A 169 -22.46 -4.73 -1.86
N TYR A 170 -21.65 -3.84 -2.44
CA TYR A 170 -20.74 -2.97 -1.72
C TYR A 170 -21.47 -2.06 -0.71
N LEU A 171 -22.53 -1.36 -1.14
CA LEU A 171 -23.33 -0.53 -0.25
C LEU A 171 -24.01 -1.33 0.87
N ARG A 172 -24.45 -2.57 0.58
CA ARG A 172 -25.00 -3.46 1.59
C ARG A 172 -23.93 -3.82 2.62
N HIS A 173 -22.72 -4.18 2.19
CA HIS A 173 -21.61 -4.49 3.08
C HIS A 173 -21.31 -3.34 4.04
N ILE A 174 -21.16 -2.11 3.53
CA ILE A 174 -20.91 -0.93 4.37
C ILE A 174 -22.01 -0.74 5.41
N ARG A 175 -23.28 -0.85 4.99
CA ARG A 175 -24.41 -0.73 5.90
C ARG A 175 -24.36 -1.80 7.00
N ASP A 176 -24.11 -3.04 6.63
CA ASP A 176 -24.07 -4.16 7.57
C ASP A 176 -22.90 -4.00 8.57
N GLU A 177 -21.75 -3.51 8.10
CA GLU A 177 -20.60 -3.22 8.96
C GLU A 177 -20.88 -2.07 9.94
N GLN A 178 -21.50 -0.99 9.48
CA GLN A 178 -21.94 0.12 10.33
C GLN A 178 -22.96 -0.35 11.38
N LEU A 179 -23.91 -1.20 11.00
CA LEU A 179 -24.88 -1.77 11.94
C LEU A 179 -24.21 -2.62 13.02
N ARG A 180 -23.21 -3.45 12.65
CA ARG A 180 -22.44 -4.24 13.63
C ARG A 180 -21.68 -3.35 14.60
N GLN A 181 -21.08 -2.26 14.14
CA GLN A 181 -20.38 -1.31 15.00
C GLN A 181 -21.33 -0.62 15.99
N LEU A 182 -22.54 -0.25 15.54
CA LEU A 182 -23.56 0.35 16.40
C LEU A 182 -24.11 -0.63 17.44
N GLN A 183 -24.31 -1.90 17.06
CA GLN A 183 -24.83 -2.94 17.95
C GLN A 183 -23.78 -3.44 18.95
N GLY A 184 -22.53 -3.62 18.52
CA GLY A 184 -21.42 -4.01 19.40
C GLY A 184 -21.10 -2.95 20.47
N GLY A 185 -21.43 -1.68 20.22
CA GLY A 185 -21.35 -0.62 21.23
C GLY A 185 -22.55 -0.54 22.19
N ALA A 186 -23.67 -1.21 21.88
CA ALA A 186 -24.87 -1.23 22.73
C ALA A 186 -24.80 -2.30 23.82
N ASP A 187 -24.06 -3.39 23.59
CA ASP A 187 -23.90 -4.50 24.55
C ASP A 187 -22.91 -4.17 25.70
N GLU A 188 -22.08 -3.12 25.57
CA GLU A 188 -21.19 -2.64 26.65
C GLU A 188 -21.83 -1.57 27.57
N ALA A 189 -23.10 -1.21 27.33
CA ALA A 189 -23.80 -0.15 28.04
C ALA A 189 -24.86 -0.65 29.05
N GLU A 190 -24.64 -1.80 29.70
CA GLU A 190 -25.45 -2.19 30.86
C GLU A 190 -24.80 -1.69 32.16
N PRO A 191 -25.40 -0.73 32.88
CA PRO A 191 -24.82 -0.22 34.11
C PRO A 191 -24.95 -1.26 35.22
N ALA A 192 -23.85 -1.48 35.94
CA ALA A 192 -23.84 -2.14 37.23
C ALA A 192 -24.84 -1.45 38.18
N ALA A 193 -26.05 -1.97 38.27
CA ALA A 193 -27.00 -1.64 39.32
C ALA A 193 -26.67 -2.50 40.56
N GLN A 194 -26.25 -1.79 41.61
CA GLN A 194 -25.98 -2.27 42.96
C GLN A 194 -27.23 -2.74 43.67
#